data_AF-A0A947I0E9-F1
#
_entry.id   AF-A0A947I0E9-F1
#
_cell.length_a   1.000
_cell.length_b   1.000
_cell.length_c   1.000
_cell.angle_alpha   90.00
_cell.angle_beta   90.00
_cell.angle_gamma   90.00
#
_symmetry.space_group_name_H-M   'P 1'
#
loop_
_entity.id
_entity.type
_entity.pdbx_description
1 polymer ?
#
loop_
_entity_poly.entity_id
_entity_poly.type
_entity_poly.pdbx_seq_one_letter_code
_entity_poly.pdbx_strand_id
1 'polypeptide(L)' 'MSDALWLALALLLVLEGLMPAINPGGWRRMFEQILGLQDHQIRVVGLVSMVAGLLLLWVLQSA' A
#
# COMPACT_ATOMS: atom_id res chain seq x y z
N MET A 1 21.16 -0.88 10.43
CA MET A 1 20.32 -1.66 9.47
C MET A 1 18.92 -1.94 10.05
N SER A 2 18.79 -2.20 11.35
CA SER A 2 17.50 -2.32 12.06
C SER A 2 16.67 -1.04 12.06
N ASP A 3 17.30 0.13 12.16
CA ASP A 3 16.57 1.40 12.35
C ASP A 3 15.78 1.81 11.11
N ALA A 4 16.29 1.49 9.92
CA ALA A 4 15.59 1.73 8.66
C ALA A 4 14.35 0.83 8.53
N LEU A 5 14.40 -0.41 9.02
CA LEU A 5 13.25 -1.31 9.04
C LEU A 5 12.16 -0.79 9.98
N TRP A 6 12.55 -0.37 11.19
CA TRP A 6 11.61 0.23 12.15
C TRP A 6 11.00 1.53 11.63
N LEU A 7 11.79 2.36 10.94
CA LEU A 7 11.30 3.58 10.32
C LEU A 7 10.31 3.28 9.19
N ALA A 8 10.62 2.34 8.30
CA ALA A 8 9.72 1.93 7.23
C ALA A 8 8.41 1.35 7.78
N LEU A 9 8.48 0.56 8.85
CA LEU A 9 7.31 0.01 9.53
C LEU A 9 6.47 1.10 10.19
N ALA A 10 7.10 2.08 10.85
CA ALA A 10 6.40 3.21 11.44
C ALA A 10 5.68 4.04 10.37
N LEU A 11 6.32 4.32 9.24
CA LEU A 11 5.71 5.04 8.12
C LEU A 11 4.56 4.26 7.49
N LEU A 12 4.69 2.93 7.35
CA LEU A 12 3.61 2.06 6.89
C LEU A 12 2.37 2.21 7.79
N LEU A 13 2.55 2.10 9.11
CA LEU A 13 1.44 2.22 10.08
C LEU A 13 0.81 3.61 10.07
N VAL A 14 1.62 4.68 9.96
CA VAL A 14 1.11 6.05 9.86
C VAL A 14 0.27 6.21 8.60
N LEU A 15 0.76 5.76 7.43
CA LEU A 15 0.02 5.86 6.17
C LEU A 15 -1.25 5.01 6.18
N GLU A 16 -1.19 3.80 6.72
CA GLU A 16 -2.34 2.89 6.84
C GLU A 16 -3.42 3.46 7.76
N GLY A 17 -3.03 4.12 8.85
CA GLY A 17 -3.96 4.80 9.76
C GLY A 17 -4.45 6.18 9.27
N LEU A 18 -3.73 6.84 8.37
CA LEU A 18 -4.03 8.21 7.94
C LEU A 18 -5.35 8.27 7.14
N MET A 19 -5.55 7.35 6.19
CA MET A 19 -6.76 7.28 5.38
C MET A 19 -8.05 7.08 6.20
N PRO A 20 -8.15 6.08 7.10
CA PRO A 20 -9.33 5.93 7.95
C PRO A 20 -9.51 7.06 8.95
N ALA A 21 -8.43 7.72 9.42
CA ALA A 21 -8.52 8.84 10.34
C ALA A 21 -9.04 10.13 9.67
N ILE A 22 -8.60 10.44 8.43
CA ILE A 22 -9.03 11.65 7.70
C ILE A 22 -10.43 11.49 7.13
N ASN A 23 -10.75 10.35 6.51
CA ASN A 23 -12.04 10.14 5.83
C ASN A 23 -12.55 8.70 5.98
N PRO A 24 -13.15 8.36 7.14
CA PRO A 24 -13.65 7.01 7.39
C PRO A 24 -14.74 6.58 6.40
N GLY A 25 -15.56 7.52 5.90
CA GLY A 25 -16.62 7.23 4.93
C GLY A 25 -16.10 6.96 3.50
N GLY A 26 -15.03 7.65 3.08
CA GLY A 26 -14.32 7.35 1.83
C GLY A 26 -13.62 6.00 1.91
N TRP A 27 -12.94 5.73 3.02
CA TRP A 27 -12.26 4.47 3.29
C TRP A 27 -13.22 3.27 3.24
N ARG A 28 -14.37 3.36 3.93
CA ARG A 28 -15.38 2.30 3.94
C ARG A 28 -15.90 1.98 2.53
N ARG A 29 -16.23 3.01 1.74
CA ARG A 29 -16.71 2.83 0.36
C ARG A 29 -15.67 2.18 -0.54
N MET A 30 -14.41 2.56 -0.40
CA MET A 30 -13.31 1.90 -1.13
C MET A 30 -13.20 0.42 -0.72
N PHE A 31 -13.30 0.12 0.58
CA PHE A 31 -13.29 -1.26 1.07
C PHE A 31 -14.45 -2.08 0.51
N GLU A 32 -15.66 -1.53 0.49
CA GLU A 32 -16.84 -2.19 -0.11
C GLU A 32 -16.64 -2.49 -1.59
N GLN A 33 -15.99 -1.58 -2.34
CA GLN A 33 -15.64 -1.83 -3.74
C GLN A 33 -14.61 -2.96 -3.87
N ILE A 34 -13.57 -2.97 -3.02
CA ILE A 34 -12.54 -4.02 -3.02
C ILE A 34 -13.15 -5.38 -2.69
N LEU A 35 -14.07 -5.46 -1.72
CA LEU A 35 -14.79 -6.69 -1.37
C LEU A 35 -15.70 -7.20 -2.50
N GLY A 36 -16.11 -6.32 -3.43
CA GLY A 36 -16.86 -6.70 -4.62
C GLY A 36 -16.00 -7.19 -5.79
N LEU A 37 -14.67 -7.10 -5.70
CA LEU A 37 -13.77 -7.58 -6.75
C LEU A 37 -13.62 -9.10 -6.68
N GLN A 38 -13.41 -9.72 -7.84
CA GLN A 38 -13.05 -11.14 -7.90
C GLN A 38 -11.62 -11.35 -7.39
N ASP A 39 -11.33 -12.52 -6.79
CA ASP A 39 -9.99 -12.89 -6.29
C ASP A 39 -8.87 -12.64 -7.29
N HIS A 40 -9.13 -12.88 -8.58
CA HIS A 40 -8.15 -12.62 -9.64
C HIS A 40 -7.80 -11.13 -9.77
N GLN A 41 -8.79 -10.23 -9.69
CA GLN A 41 -8.58 -8.80 -9.80
C GLN A 41 -7.77 -8.27 -8.62
N ILE A 42 -8.07 -8.74 -7.40
CA ILE A 42 -7.31 -8.38 -6.19
C ILE A 42 -5.85 -8.82 -6.33
N ARG A 43 -5.61 -10.04 -6.83
CA ARG A 43 -4.25 -10.54 -7.10
C ARG A 43 -3.51 -9.70 -8.13
N VAL A 44 -4.17 -9.33 -9.23
CA VAL A 44 -3.54 -8.51 -10.28
C VAL A 44 -3.17 -7.13 -9.74
N VAL A 45 -4.07 -6.48 -9.00
CA VAL A 45 -3.78 -5.17 -8.37
C VAL A 45 -2.57 -5.28 -7.42
N GLY A 46 -2.52 -6.33 -6.58
CA GLY A 46 -1.38 -6.57 -5.70
C GLY A 46 -0.08 -6.86 -6.44
N LEU A 47 -0.13 -7.62 -7.55
CA LEU A 47 1.05 -7.90 -8.36
C LEU A 47 1.57 -6.62 -9.04
N VAL A 48 0.68 -5.80 -9.59
CA VAL A 48 1.06 -4.54 -10.24
C VAL A 48 1.67 -3.58 -9.23
N SER A 49 1.09 -3.45 -8.02
CA SER A 49 1.65 -2.57 -6.98
C SER A 49 3.02 -3.03 -6.50
N MET A 50 3.22 -4.35 -6.36
CA MET A 50 4.51 -4.94 -6.01
C MET A 50 5.56 -4.66 -7.09
N VAL A 51 5.25 -4.91 -8.37
CA VAL A 51 6.17 -4.64 -9.48
C VAL A 51 6.52 -3.15 -9.57
N ALA A 52 5.53 -2.26 -9.43
CA ALA A 52 5.76 -0.82 -9.40
C ALA A 52 6.70 -0.41 -8.25
N GLY A 53 6.51 -0.99 -7.05
CA GLY A 53 7.39 -0.77 -5.90
C GLY A 53 8.82 -1.25 -6.15
N LEU A 54 9.00 -2.43 -6.74
CA LEU A 54 10.33 -2.94 -7.13
C LEU A 54 11.02 -2.02 -8.15
N LEU A 55 10.29 -1.54 -9.16
CA LEU A 55 10.83 -0.63 -10.16
C LEU A 55 11.26 0.69 -9.52
N LEU A 56 10.45 1.25 -8.62
CA LEU A 56 10.80 2.46 -7.87
C LEU A 56 12.06 2.27 -7.02
N LEU A 57 12.15 1.15 -6.29
CA LEU A 57 13.34 0.81 -5.51
C LEU A 57 14.57 0.65 -6.40
N TRP A 58 14.44 -0.01 -7.56
CA TRP A 58 15.53 -0.19 -8.51
C TRP A 58 16.04 1.16 -9.03
N VAL A 59 15.12 2.05 -9.44
CA VAL A 59 15.47 3.40 -9.91
C VAL A 59 16.18 4.19 -8.81
N LEU A 60 15.63 4.20 -7.58
CA LEU A 60 16.20 4.94 -6.44
C LEU A 60 17.55 4.42 -5.97
N GLN A 61 17.82 3.11 -6.10
CA GLN A 61 19.13 2.52 -5.76
C GLN A 61 20.15 2.64 -6.89
N SER A 62 19.70 2.83 -8.14
CA SER A 62 20.57 2.98 -9.31
C SER A 62 21.04 4.42 -9.59
N ALA A 63 20.45 5.40 -8.91
CA ALA A 63 20.79 6.83 -8.97
C ALA A 63 21.74 7.22 -7.82
#